data_AF-A3PAV9-F1
#
_entry.id   AF-A3PAV9-F1
#
_cell.length_a   1.000
_cell.length_b   1.000
_cell.length_c   1.000
_cell.angle_alpha   90.00
_cell.angle_beta   90.00
_cell.angle_gamma   90.00
#
_symmetry.space_group_name_H-M   'P 1'
#
loop_
_entity.id
_entity.type
_entity.pdbx_description
1 polymer ?
#
loop_
_entity_poly.entity_id
_entity_poly.type
_entity_poly.pdbx_seq_one_letter_code
_entity_poly.pdbx_strand_id
1 'polypeptide(L)'
;MEETPVSQKMTKIDLINSLERISSEIPNRILKLEGFLREKNQKEQLEIIIFRGYSSSTTHPIEIDSEKKVIALTYRITNFKLYKAPLTGTEENFIRENQNSLYFLNQKNWI
;
A
#
# COMPACT_ATOMS: atom_id res chain seq x y z
N MET A 1 -27.02 0.23 -27.48
CA MET A 1 -25.76 0.99 -27.36
C MET A 1 -25.04 0.38 -26.19
N GLU A 2 -23.89 -0.23 -26.46
CA GLU A 2 -23.07 -0.98 -25.51
C GLU A 2 -22.75 -0.17 -24.26
N GLU A 3 -23.14 -0.68 -23.10
CA GLU A 3 -22.60 -0.25 -21.81
C GLU A 3 -21.22 -0.89 -21.67
N THR A 4 -20.19 -0.07 -21.88
CA THR A 4 -18.79 -0.44 -21.79
C THR A 4 -18.47 -1.01 -20.40
N PRO A 5 -18.02 -2.28 -20.26
CA PRO A 5 -17.53 -2.79 -18.99
C PRO A 5 -16.09 -2.31 -18.77
N VAL A 6 -15.91 -0.99 -18.59
CA VAL A 6 -14.60 -0.45 -18.21
C VAL A 6 -14.37 -0.75 -16.74
N SER A 7 -13.74 -1.89 -16.48
CA SER A 7 -12.43 -1.95 -15.82
C SER A 7 -12.13 -3.39 -15.47
N GLN A 8 -11.82 -4.15 -16.51
CA GLN A 8 -11.17 -5.44 -16.40
C GLN A 8 -9.81 -5.25 -15.69
N LYS A 9 -9.64 -5.95 -14.57
CA LYS A 9 -8.35 -6.47 -14.11
C LYS A 9 -7.31 -5.38 -13.81
N MET A 10 -7.52 -4.62 -12.73
CA MET A 10 -6.45 -3.86 -12.09
C MET A 10 -5.30 -4.84 -11.81
N THR A 11 -4.17 -4.69 -12.49
CA THR A 11 -3.05 -5.58 -12.23
C THR A 11 -2.56 -5.29 -10.83
N LYS A 12 -2.01 -6.30 -10.16
CA LYS A 12 -1.61 -6.17 -8.77
C LYS A 12 -0.59 -5.05 -8.51
N ILE A 13 0.20 -4.74 -9.54
CA ILE A 13 1.14 -3.63 -9.59
C ILE A 13 0.38 -2.29 -9.58
N ASP A 14 -0.75 -2.18 -10.28
CA ASP A 14 -1.60 -0.98 -10.27
C ASP A 14 -2.19 -0.70 -8.88
N LEU A 15 -2.54 -1.74 -8.12
CA LEU A 15 -3.04 -1.58 -6.75
C LEU A 15 -2.01 -0.89 -5.86
N ILE A 16 -0.78 -1.41 -5.81
CA ILE A 16 0.28 -0.84 -4.94
C ILE A 16 0.60 0.59 -5.37
N ASN A 17 0.79 0.85 -6.67
CA ASN A 17 1.05 2.21 -7.16
C ASN A 17 -0.07 3.20 -6.78
N SER A 18 -1.34 2.75 -6.83
CA SER A 18 -2.48 3.59 -6.47
C SER A 18 -2.48 3.90 -4.97
N LEU A 19 -2.15 2.92 -4.12
CA LEU A 19 -2.03 3.12 -2.67
C LEU A 19 -0.85 4.04 -2.33
N GLU A 20 0.29 3.89 -3.01
CA GLU A 20 1.44 4.80 -2.87
C GLU A 20 1.07 6.24 -3.22
N ARG A 21 0.33 6.43 -4.32
CA ARG A 21 -0.16 7.76 -4.72
C ARG A 21 -1.06 8.38 -3.65
N ILE A 22 -2.02 7.63 -3.12
CA ILE A 22 -2.89 8.13 -2.04
C ILE A 22 -2.07 8.45 -0.78
N SER A 23 -1.13 7.59 -0.41
CA SER A 23 -0.24 7.81 0.74
C SER A 23 0.61 9.07 0.57
N SER A 24 1.02 9.41 -0.66
CA SER A 24 1.78 10.63 -0.94
C SER A 24 0.99 11.90 -0.62
N GLU A 25 -0.33 11.86 -0.77
CA GLU A 25 -1.25 12.98 -0.50
C GLU A 25 -1.63 13.07 0.99
N ILE A 26 -1.56 11.96 1.73
CA ILE A 26 -1.93 11.89 3.15
C ILE A 26 -0.73 11.41 3.98
N PRO A 27 0.24 12.31 4.27
CA PRO A 27 1.51 11.91 4.88
C PRO A 27 1.40 11.52 6.36
N ASN A 28 0.32 11.91 7.04
CA ASN A 28 0.07 11.57 8.45
C ASN A 28 -0.56 10.17 8.61
N ARG A 29 -0.47 9.32 7.59
CA ARG A 29 -1.02 7.98 7.56
C ARG A 29 0.00 6.97 7.07
N ILE A 30 -0.13 5.76 7.60
CA ILE A 30 0.71 4.62 7.27
C ILE A 30 -0.24 3.47 6.94
N LEU A 31 -0.10 2.92 5.73
CA LEU A 31 -0.87 1.77 5.31
C LEU A 31 0.01 0.53 5.36
N LYS A 32 -0.42 -0.45 6.14
CA LYS A 32 0.21 -1.75 6.29
C LYS A 32 -0.60 -2.80 5.55
N LEU A 33 0.03 -3.52 4.65
CA LEU A 33 -0.56 -4.62 3.90
C LEU A 33 0.02 -5.92 4.44
N GLU A 34 -0.85 -6.79 4.91
CA GLU A 34 -0.47 -8.12 5.42
C GLU A 34 -0.91 -9.18 4.43
N GLY A 35 -0.08 -10.19 4.26
CA GLY A 35 -0.34 -11.24 3.30
C GLY A 35 0.69 -12.35 3.37
N PHE A 36 0.84 -13.04 2.25
CA PHE A 36 1.76 -14.15 2.15
C PHE A 36 2.44 -14.18 0.79
N LEU A 37 3.69 -14.61 0.79
CA LEU A 37 4.39 -15.03 -0.40
C LEU A 37 4.07 -16.49 -0.69
N ARG A 38 3.77 -16.81 -1.94
CA ARG A 38 3.64 -18.19 -2.39
C ARG A 38 4.87 -18.56 -3.20
N GLU A 39 5.81 -19.21 -2.54
CA GLU A 39 6.87 -19.94 -3.23
C GLU A 39 6.46 -21.41 -3.37
N LYS A 40 7.07 -22.13 -4.32
CA LYS A 40 6.60 -23.43 -4.84
C LYS A 40 6.13 -24.41 -3.76
N ASN A 41 6.74 -24.43 -2.57
CA ASN A 41 6.37 -25.31 -1.46
C ASN A 41 6.25 -24.62 -0.08
N GLN A 42 6.35 -23.29 0.01
CA GLN A 42 6.32 -22.58 1.30
C GLN A 42 5.44 -21.33 1.24
N LYS A 43 4.74 -21.08 2.35
CA LYS A 43 3.90 -19.90 2.55
C LYS A 43 4.60 -19.01 3.57
N GLU A 44 5.31 -18.01 3.09
CA GLU A 44 6.00 -17.04 3.95
C GLU A 44 5.08 -15.86 4.25
N GLN A 45 5.14 -15.32 5.46
CA GLN A 45 4.39 -14.12 5.81
C GLN A 45 5.00 -12.92 5.09
N LEU A 46 4.15 -12.11 4.46
CA LEU A 46 4.52 -10.89 3.78
C LEU A 46 3.89 -9.70 4.49
N GLU A 47 4.70 -8.68 4.70
CA GLU A 47 4.27 -7.39 5.20
C GLU A 47 4.84 -6.28 4.31
N ILE A 48 3.98 -5.38 3.84
CA ILE A 48 4.38 -4.19 3.07
C ILE A 48 3.87 -2.97 3.82
N ILE A 49 4.75 -2.02 4.09
CA ILE A 49 4.39 -0.76 4.74
C ILE A 49 4.55 0.37 3.71
N ILE A 50 3.45 1.08 3.46
CA ILE A 50 3.39 2.23 2.56
C ILE A 50 3.21 3.49 3.40
N PHE A 51 4.16 4.42 3.29
CA PHE A 51 4.11 5.71 3.96
C PHE A 51 4.95 6.74 3.21
N ARG A 52 4.62 8.02 3.39
CA ARG A 52 5.45 9.11 2.89
C ARG A 52 6.55 9.43 3.89
N GLY A 53 7.78 9.05 3.54
CA GLY A 53 8.99 9.47 4.26
C GLY A 53 9.30 10.95 4.02
N TYR A 54 9.98 11.57 5.00
CA TYR A 54 10.50 12.92 4.88
C TYR A 54 12.03 12.86 4.95
N SER A 55 12.71 13.46 3.98
CA SER A 55 14.16 13.67 4.05
C SER A 55 14.44 15.02 4.67
N SER A 56 15.36 15.08 5.63
CA SER A 56 15.85 16.33 6.21
C SER A 56 16.84 17.06 5.30
N SER A 57 17.27 16.45 4.18
CA SER A 57 18.19 17.04 3.22
C SER A 57 17.42 17.77 2.11
N THR A 58 17.63 19.08 2.00
CA THR A 58 17.04 19.94 0.95
C THR A 58 17.88 19.99 -0.33
N THR A 59 19.08 19.40 -0.31
CA THR A 59 20.09 19.50 -1.39
C THR A 59 20.10 18.32 -2.35
N HIS A 60 19.35 17.26 -2.06
CA HIS A 60 19.22 16.10 -2.94
C HIS A 60 17.73 15.78 -3.10
N PRO A 61 17.15 15.94 -4.30
CA PRO A 61 15.81 15.43 -4.58
C PRO A 61 15.76 13.94 -4.24
N ILE A 62 14.70 13.51 -3.54
CA ILE A 62 14.46 12.08 -3.35
C ILE A 62 14.05 11.55 -4.72
N GLU A 63 14.97 10.89 -5.42
CA GLU A 63 14.66 10.18 -6.65
C GLU A 63 13.71 9.03 -6.32
N ILE A 64 12.53 9.04 -6.95
CA ILE A 64 11.58 7.94 -6.88
C ILE A 64 12.08 6.88 -7.88
N ASP A 65 12.85 5.91 -7.39
CA ASP A 65 13.30 4.76 -8.18
C ASP A 65 12.11 3.85 -8.49
N SER A 66 11.44 4.12 -9.63
CA SER A 66 10.32 3.32 -10.13
C SER A 66 10.76 2.00 -10.77
N GLU A 67 12.07 1.72 -10.89
CA GLU A 67 12.60 0.51 -11.52
C GLU A 67 12.73 -0.65 -10.53
N LYS A 68 12.81 -0.39 -9.22
CA LYS A 68 12.78 -1.43 -8.18
C LYS A 68 11.37 -1.91 -7.82
N LYS A 69 10.57 -2.31 -8.82
CA LYS A 69 9.35 -3.11 -8.54
C LYS A 69 9.74 -4.56 -8.30
N VAL A 70 10.40 -4.82 -7.16
CA VAL A 70 10.82 -6.16 -6.70
C VAL A 70 9.62 -6.92 -6.13
N ILE A 71 8.59 -7.13 -6.94
CA ILE A 71 7.57 -8.13 -6.61
C ILE A 71 7.28 -9.00 -7.83
N ALA A 72 8.35 -9.59 -8.37
CA ALA A 72 8.29 -10.73 -9.32
C ALA A 72 7.70 -12.00 -8.68
N LEU A 73 7.39 -11.95 -7.38
CA LEU A 73 6.89 -13.07 -6.60
C LEU A 73 5.35 -13.09 -6.60
N THR A 74 4.77 -14.29 -6.60
CA THR A 74 3.32 -14.45 -6.43
C THR A 74 2.97 -14.23 -4.97
N TYR A 75 2.66 -12.99 -4.59
CA TYR A 75 2.13 -12.69 -3.25
C TYR A 75 0.60 -12.85 -3.20
N ARG A 76 0.00 -12.81 -2.02
CA ARG A 76 -1.43 -12.60 -1.81
C ARG A 76 -1.60 -11.69 -0.61
N ILE A 77 -2.16 -10.50 -0.82
CA ILE A 77 -2.55 -9.61 0.28
C ILE A 77 -3.89 -10.06 0.81
N THR A 78 -4.02 -10.13 2.13
CA THR A 78 -5.22 -10.61 2.82
C THR A 78 -5.81 -9.56 3.75
N ASN A 79 -5.01 -8.61 4.23
CA ASN A 79 -5.48 -7.57 5.13
C ASN A 79 -4.77 -6.25 4.87
N PHE A 80 -5.48 -5.16 5.14
CA PHE A 80 -4.97 -3.80 5.04
C PHE A 80 -5.29 -3.09 6.36
N LYS A 81 -4.27 -2.55 7.01
CA LYS A 81 -4.38 -1.84 8.28
C LYS A 81 -3.88 -0.43 8.11
N LEU A 82 -4.66 0.53 8.55
CA LEU A 82 -4.34 1.95 8.48
C LEU A 82 -3.96 2.44 9.88
N TYR A 83 -2.85 3.17 9.93
CA TYR A 83 -2.32 3.76 11.15
C TYR A 83 -2.11 5.26 10.98
N LYS A 84 -2.08 5.97 12.10
CA LYS A 84 -1.59 7.34 12.20
C LYS A 84 -0.06 7.34 12.18
N ALA A 85 0.53 8.28 11.43
CA ALA A 85 1.97 8.53 11.45
C ALA A 85 2.34 9.56 12.54
N PRO A 86 3.54 9.49 13.14
CA PRO A 86 4.51 8.39 13.02
C PRO A 86 4.05 7.14 13.79
N LEU A 87 4.54 5.95 13.41
CA LEU A 87 4.34 4.75 14.24
C LEU A 87 5.10 4.94 15.55
N THR A 88 4.37 5.27 16.62
CA THR A 88 4.87 5.12 17.99
C THR A 88 4.72 3.67 18.41
N GLY A 89 5.60 3.16 19.28
CA GLY A 89 5.57 1.77 19.76
C GLY A 89 4.35 1.39 20.61
N THR A 90 3.32 2.22 20.62
CA THR A 90 2.04 2.03 21.32
C THR A 90 0.93 1.73 20.31
N GLU A 91 -0.03 0.87 20.69
CA GLU A 91 -1.17 0.46 19.85
C GLU A 91 -2.10 1.64 19.45
N GLU A 92 -1.88 2.83 20.00
CA GLU A 92 -2.71 4.03 19.85
C GLU A 92 -2.74 4.64 18.45
N ASN A 93 -1.91 4.15 17.52
CA ASN A 93 -1.91 4.64 16.14
C ASN A 93 -2.87 3.87 15.23
N PHE A 94 -3.46 2.75 15.66
CA PHE A 94 -4.37 2.01 14.80
C PHE A 94 -5.67 2.80 14.54
N ILE A 95 -6.02 2.95 13.26
CA ILE A 95 -7.23 3.66 12.85
C ILE A 95 -8.31 2.67 12.44
N ARG A 96 -7.98 1.72 11.55
CA ARG A 96 -8.91 0.71 11.05
C ARG A 96 -8.20 -0.37 10.24
N GLU A 97 -8.90 -1.46 10.01
CA GLU A 97 -8.52 -2.48 9.05
C GLU A 97 -9.66 -2.86 8.12
N ASN A 98 -9.31 -3.34 6.93
CA ASN A 98 -10.26 -3.90 5.97
C ASN A 98 -9.56 -4.93 5.09
N GLN A 99 -10.24 -6.04 4.79
CA GLN A 99 -9.72 -7.06 3.89
C GLN A 99 -9.89 -6.69 2.40
N ASN A 100 -10.81 -5.76 2.10
CA ASN A 100 -11.10 -5.32 0.75
C ASN A 100 -10.12 -4.22 0.31
N SER A 101 -9.29 -4.52 -0.70
CA SER A 101 -8.34 -3.57 -1.27
C SER A 101 -9.00 -2.32 -1.86
N LEU A 102 -10.21 -2.45 -2.42
CA LEU A 102 -10.95 -1.32 -3.00
C LEU A 102 -11.37 -0.31 -1.93
N TYR A 103 -11.51 -0.72 -0.68
CA TYR A 103 -11.83 0.18 0.43
C TYR A 103 -10.76 1.26 0.59
N PHE A 104 -9.48 0.88 0.54
CA PHE A 104 -8.36 1.82 0.68
C PHE A 104 -7.99 2.53 -0.63
N LEU A 105 -8.61 2.21 -1.76
CA LEU A 105 -8.48 3.04 -2.98
C LEU A 105 -9.29 4.33 -2.89
N ASN A 106 -10.25 4.42 -1.96
CA ASN A 106 -10.96 5.66 -1.69
C ASN A 106 -10.22 6.47 -0.62
N GLN A 107 -9.66 7.62 -1.02
CA GLN A 107 -8.93 8.53 -0.15
C GLN A 107 -9.71 8.96 1.11
N LYS A 108 -11.05 9.02 1.05
CA LYS A 108 -11.88 9.37 2.22
C LYS A 108 -11.77 8.36 3.36
N ASN A 109 -11.42 7.11 3.05
CA ASN A 109 -11.25 6.05 4.04
C ASN A 109 -9.89 6.12 4.76
N TRP A 110 -9.02 7.06 4.38
CA TRP A 110 -7.73 7.31 5.02
C TRP A 110 -7.79 8.43 6.06
N ILE A 111 -8.84 9.25 6.04
CA ILE A 111 -8.96 10.43 6.91
C ILE A 111 -9.51 10.01 8.28
#